data_AF-A0A431HXM7-F1
#
_entry.id   AF-A0A431HXM7-F1
#
_cell.length_a   1.000
_cell.length_b   1.000
_cell.length_c   1.000
_cell.angle_alpha   90.00
_cell.angle_beta   90.00
_cell.angle_gamma   90.00
#
_symmetry.space_group_name_H-M   'P 1'
#
loop_
_entity.id
_entity.type
_entity.pdbx_description
1 polymer ?
#
loop_
_entity_poly.entity_id
_entity_poly.type
_entity_poly.pdbx_seq_one_letter_code
_entity_poly.pdbx_strand_id
1 'polypeptide(L)'
;MRRPTLAALCLLCTLLTLLPVASAPAKTVRYVSDSLEVPLRAGASLRHRIVRMLPSGTQVEVLETDTDKGFALVRTADGTVQGWLPNQYLMETPSARTALGTMQTEFDRVRSENASLKERLDTLTTQKVDAETSFSQLSSDNHRLAQELATIRRTAANAIAIDQQNKDLQERVVNLERELQIVQQENQSLADRSNRDWFLLGAGVLVSGVLVGLILPRLRVQRRSRWGEL
;
A
#
# COMPACT_ATOMS: atom_id res chain seq x y z
N MET A 1 -18.06 -80.16 40.46
CA MET A 1 -17.15 -79.03 40.12
C MET A 1 -17.95 -77.74 40.00
N ARG A 2 -18.02 -76.90 41.04
CA ARG A 2 -18.55 -75.53 40.98
C ARG A 2 -17.61 -74.66 41.83
N ARG A 3 -17.03 -73.63 41.20
CA ARG A 3 -15.86 -72.86 41.66
C ARG A 3 -16.28 -71.84 42.74
N PRO A 4 -15.80 -71.95 44.00
CA PRO A 4 -16.10 -70.96 45.05
C PRO A 4 -15.27 -69.66 44.94
N THR A 5 -14.46 -69.53 43.89
CA THR A 5 -13.45 -68.45 43.77
C THR A 5 -14.04 -67.07 43.46
N LEU A 6 -15.23 -66.98 42.85
CA LEU A 6 -15.84 -65.68 42.52
C LEU A 6 -16.56 -65.05 43.72
N ALA A 7 -17.20 -65.84 44.58
CA ALA A 7 -17.89 -65.34 45.77
C ALA A 7 -16.90 -64.82 46.83
N ALA A 8 -15.76 -65.51 47.00
CA ALA A 8 -14.67 -65.06 47.86
C ALA A 8 -14.00 -63.77 47.36
N LEU A 9 -13.91 -63.59 46.03
CA LEU A 9 -13.35 -62.37 45.43
C LEU A 9 -14.28 -61.16 45.64
N CYS A 10 -15.60 -61.34 45.52
CA CYS A 10 -16.57 -60.27 45.79
C CYS A 10 -16.62 -59.87 47.28
N LEU A 11 -16.51 -60.84 48.19
CA LEU A 11 -16.51 -60.58 49.64
C LEU A 11 -15.21 -59.90 50.12
N LEU A 12 -14.08 -60.17 49.46
CA LEU A 12 -12.82 -59.48 49.68
C LEU A 12 -12.85 -58.04 49.12
N CYS A 13 -13.50 -57.83 47.97
CA CYS A 13 -13.68 -56.49 47.39
C CYS A 13 -14.63 -55.60 48.20
N THR A 14 -15.67 -56.15 48.83
CA THR A 14 -16.59 -55.36 49.69
C THR A 14 -16.00 -55.06 51.07
N LEU A 15 -15.07 -55.88 51.56
CA LEU A 15 -14.37 -55.62 52.83
C LEU A 15 -13.27 -54.55 52.68
N LEU A 16 -12.71 -54.39 51.48
CA LEU A 16 -11.66 -53.41 51.19
C LEU A 16 -12.20 -51.97 51.02
N THR A 17 -13.50 -51.79 50.76
CA THR A 17 -14.14 -50.47 50.63
C THR A 17 -14.59 -49.86 51.96
N LEU A 18 -14.50 -50.59 53.07
CA LEU A 18 -14.95 -50.16 54.40
C LEU A 18 -13.81 -49.75 55.35
N LEU A 19 -12.60 -49.49 54.83
CA LEU A 19 -11.57 -48.86 55.65
C LEU A 19 -11.97 -47.40 55.92
N PRO A 20 -12.10 -46.97 57.19
CA PRO A 20 -12.30 -45.57 57.49
C PRO A 20 -11.06 -44.80 57.02
N VAL A 21 -11.26 -43.91 56.06
CA VAL A 21 -10.22 -42.95 55.64
C VAL A 21 -9.93 -42.07 56.85
N ALA A 22 -8.85 -42.39 57.55
CA ALA A 22 -8.31 -41.53 58.60
C ALA A 22 -7.98 -40.20 57.95
N SER A 23 -8.85 -39.21 58.14
CA SER A 23 -8.63 -37.84 57.70
C SER A 23 -7.44 -37.32 58.49
N ALA A 24 -6.25 -37.36 57.88
CA ALA A 24 -5.08 -36.71 58.45
C ALA A 24 -5.43 -35.24 58.71
N PRO A 25 -5.13 -34.66 59.89
CA PRO A 25 -5.39 -33.26 60.13
C PRO A 25 -4.67 -32.44 59.06
N ALA A 26 -5.44 -31.79 58.19
CA ALA A 26 -4.91 -30.94 57.14
C ALA A 26 -4.01 -29.87 57.80
N LYS A 27 -2.71 -29.97 57.54
CA LYS A 27 -1.70 -29.07 58.09
C LYS A 27 -1.99 -27.67 57.53
N THR A 28 -2.76 -26.88 58.29
CA THR A 28 -3.16 -25.54 57.87
C THR A 28 -1.92 -24.66 58.00
N VAL A 29 -1.22 -24.44 56.88
CA VAL A 29 -0.11 -23.50 56.83
C VAL A 29 -0.69 -22.11 57.11
N ARG A 30 -0.31 -21.55 58.25
CA ARG A 30 -0.68 -20.20 58.67
C ARG A 30 0.57 -19.35 58.69
N TYR A 31 0.46 -18.12 58.24
CA TYR A 31 1.54 -17.14 58.25
C TYR A 31 1.41 -16.26 59.49
N VAL A 32 2.54 -15.89 60.08
CA VAL A 32 2.56 -14.88 61.14
C VAL A 32 2.26 -13.52 60.51
N SER A 33 1.34 -12.77 61.12
CA SER A 33 0.99 -11.44 60.63
C SER A 33 2.18 -10.48 60.78
N ASP A 34 2.49 -9.77 59.71
CA ASP A 34 3.49 -8.70 59.67
C ASP A 34 2.90 -7.34 60.12
N SER A 35 1.70 -7.34 60.72
CA SER A 35 1.08 -6.14 61.27
C SER A 35 1.43 -5.98 62.75
N LEU A 36 2.42 -5.14 63.06
CA LEU A 36 2.76 -4.76 64.42
C LEU A 36 2.07 -3.44 64.78
N GLU A 37 1.52 -3.34 65.99
CA GLU A 37 1.08 -2.07 66.57
C GLU A 37 2.07 -1.62 67.64
N VAL A 38 2.51 -0.37 67.55
CA VAL A 38 3.51 0.21 68.46
C VAL A 38 2.84 1.22 69.39
N PRO A 39 3.03 1.11 70.72
CA PRO A 39 2.42 2.04 71.66
C PRO A 39 3.16 3.39 71.66
N LEU A 40 2.45 4.45 71.31
CA LEU A 40 2.88 5.84 71.50
C LEU A 40 2.61 6.26 72.95
N ARG A 41 3.63 6.70 73.69
CA ARG A 41 3.56 6.94 75.14
C ARG A 41 3.64 8.42 75.49
N ALA A 42 3.15 8.79 76.67
CA ALA A 42 3.20 10.17 77.14
C ALA A 42 4.61 10.65 77.57
N GLY A 43 5.55 9.73 77.80
CA GLY A 43 6.91 10.04 78.26
C GLY A 43 7.94 9.01 77.81
N ALA A 44 9.23 9.38 77.88
CA ALA A 44 10.40 8.60 77.44
C ALA A 44 10.73 7.39 78.35
N SER A 45 9.71 6.58 78.71
CA SER A 45 9.91 5.30 79.40
C SER A 45 8.71 4.36 79.25
N LEU A 46 8.94 3.05 79.44
CA LEU A 46 7.88 2.02 79.36
C LEU A 46 6.80 2.14 80.43
N ARG A 47 7.02 2.91 81.50
CA ARG A 47 6.07 3.09 82.60
C ARG A 47 5.01 4.17 82.33
N HIS A 48 5.22 5.01 81.32
CA HIS A 48 4.28 6.07 80.98
C HIS A 48 3.05 5.51 80.27
N ARG A 49 1.90 6.17 80.48
CA ARG A 49 0.61 5.84 79.86
C ARG A 49 0.71 5.85 78.33
N ILE A 50 0.07 4.86 77.71
CA ILE A 50 -0.09 4.78 76.26
C ILE A 50 -1.14 5.80 75.84
N VAL A 51 -0.76 6.70 74.93
CA VAL A 51 -1.62 7.74 74.36
C VAL A 51 -2.40 7.17 73.19
N ARG A 52 -1.75 6.37 72.32
CA ARG A 52 -2.34 5.75 71.14
C ARG A 52 -1.53 4.53 70.68
N MET A 53 -2.18 3.57 70.05
CA MET A 53 -1.51 2.49 69.30
C MET A 53 -1.33 2.94 67.85
N LEU A 54 -0.10 2.89 67.34
CA LEU A 54 0.21 3.25 65.96
C LEU A 54 0.46 1.98 65.14
N PRO A 55 -0.24 1.77 64.02
CA PRO A 55 0.03 0.64 63.15
C PRO A 55 1.39 0.80 62.46
N SER A 56 2.02 -0.33 62.11
CA SER A 56 3.27 -0.35 61.34
C SER A 56 3.13 0.38 60.01
N GLY A 57 4.14 1.17 59.65
CA GLY A 57 4.14 1.98 58.43
C GLY A 57 3.44 3.34 58.56
N THR A 58 2.94 3.70 59.75
CA THR A 58 2.44 5.06 60.01
C THR A 58 3.58 6.07 59.88
N GLN A 59 3.39 7.10 59.05
CA GLN A 59 4.36 8.18 58.91
C GLN A 59 4.34 9.08 60.15
N VAL A 60 5.52 9.34 60.71
CA VAL A 60 5.72 10.20 61.87
C VAL A 60 6.88 11.16 61.63
N GLU A 61 6.77 12.37 62.18
CA GLU A 61 7.82 13.36 62.23
C GLU A 61 8.55 13.25 63.57
N VAL A 62 9.88 13.14 63.54
CA VAL A 62 10.72 13.07 64.74
C VAL A 62 11.09 14.50 65.16
N LEU A 63 10.69 14.89 66.37
CA LEU A 63 10.94 16.23 66.92
C LEU A 63 12.19 16.26 67.81
N GLU A 64 12.36 15.23 68.63
CA GLU A 64 13.47 15.10 69.57
C GLU A 64 13.86 13.63 69.69
N THR A 65 15.15 13.36 69.88
CA THR A 65 15.66 12.00 70.10
C THR A 65 16.49 11.98 71.38
N ASP A 66 16.05 11.20 72.37
CA ASP A 66 16.76 10.92 73.61
C ASP A 66 17.52 9.59 73.45
N THR A 67 18.79 9.66 73.09
CA THR A 67 19.66 8.48 72.90
C THR A 67 19.95 7.76 74.21
N ASP A 68 19.93 8.46 75.34
CA ASP A 68 20.25 7.90 76.66
C ASP A 68 19.11 7.01 77.15
N LYS A 69 17.86 7.41 76.90
CA LYS A 69 16.67 6.61 77.24
C LYS A 69 16.22 5.68 76.10
N GLY A 70 16.69 5.89 74.88
CA GLY A 70 16.33 5.11 73.70
C GLY A 70 14.93 5.41 73.15
N PHE A 71 14.43 6.64 73.37
CA PHE A 71 13.11 7.08 72.91
C PHE A 71 13.22 8.35 72.05
N ALA A 72 12.30 8.51 71.13
CA ALA A 72 12.13 9.71 70.33
C ALA A 72 10.74 10.29 70.52
N LEU A 73 10.67 11.61 70.64
CA LEU A 73 9.43 12.36 70.64
C LEU A 73 8.98 12.54 69.19
N VAL A 74 7.84 11.95 68.87
CA VAL A 74 7.30 11.93 67.51
C VAL A 74 5.91 12.55 67.46
N ARG A 75 5.60 13.14 66.31
CA ARG A 75 4.29 13.67 65.97
C ARG A 75 3.75 12.91 64.76
N THR A 76 2.51 12.45 64.82
CA THR A 76 1.86 11.80 63.67
C THR A 76 1.72 12.81 62.52
N ALA A 77 1.82 12.36 61.26
CA ALA A 77 1.69 13.22 60.08
C ALA A 77 0.41 14.09 60.08
N ASP A 78 -0.69 13.57 60.63
CA ASP A 78 -1.97 14.28 60.78
C ASP A 78 -1.95 15.38 61.85
N GLY A 79 -0.83 15.59 62.54
CA GLY A 79 -0.64 16.60 63.59
C GLY A 79 -1.46 16.38 64.88
N THR A 80 -2.28 15.34 64.93
CA THR A 80 -3.34 15.16 65.95
C THR A 80 -2.79 14.65 67.29
N VAL A 81 -1.69 13.90 67.28
CA VAL A 81 -1.13 13.28 68.49
C VAL A 81 0.39 13.37 68.49
N GLN A 82 0.94 13.67 69.67
CA GLN A 82 2.37 13.70 69.94
C GLN A 82 2.68 12.79 71.14
N GLY A 83 3.82 12.10 71.09
CA GLY A 83 4.27 11.25 72.19
C GLY A 83 5.62 10.61 71.93
N TRP A 84 6.09 9.85 72.89
CA TRP A 84 7.38 9.17 72.87
C TRP A 84 7.22 7.75 72.31
N LEU A 85 8.11 7.39 71.39
CA LEU A 85 8.19 6.09 70.74
C LEU A 85 9.61 5.52 70.90
N PRO A 86 9.79 4.21 71.14
CA PRO A 86 11.14 3.62 71.16
C PRO A 86 11.83 3.72 69.80
N ASN A 87 13.12 4.08 69.79
CA ASN A 87 13.88 4.31 68.54
C ASN A 87 13.94 3.08 67.63
N GLN A 88 13.94 1.87 68.20
CA GLN A 88 14.00 0.61 67.45
C GLN A 88 12.83 0.37 66.49
N TYR A 89 11.72 1.11 66.65
CA TYR A 89 10.55 1.02 65.78
C TYR A 89 10.49 2.14 64.73
N LEU A 90 11.42 3.09 64.77
CA LEU A 90 11.55 4.13 63.76
C LEU A 90 12.46 3.64 62.64
N MET A 91 12.01 3.84 61.41
CA MET A 91 12.75 3.53 60.20
C MET A 91 12.79 4.78 59.32
N GLU A 92 13.94 5.04 58.70
CA GLU A 92 14.11 6.16 57.76
C GLU A 92 13.42 5.89 56.41
N THR A 93 13.28 4.62 56.05
CA THR A 93 12.64 4.18 54.81
C THR A 93 11.19 3.75 55.05
N PRO A 94 10.29 3.88 54.05
CA PRO A 94 8.94 3.34 54.13
C PRO A 94 8.94 1.86 54.50
N SER A 95 7.85 1.41 55.15
CA SER A 95 7.70 -0.01 55.47
C SER A 95 7.76 -0.87 54.21
N ALA A 96 8.31 -2.08 54.32
CA ALA A 96 8.42 -3.00 53.20
C ALA A 96 7.07 -3.25 52.51
N ARG A 97 5.97 -3.31 53.28
CA ARG A 97 4.61 -3.43 52.75
C ARG A 97 4.22 -2.24 51.87
N THR A 98 4.46 -1.02 52.34
CA THR A 98 4.17 0.19 51.56
C THR A 98 5.01 0.24 50.30
N ALA A 99 6.32 -0.04 50.40
CA ALA A 99 7.23 -0.08 49.27
C ALA A 99 6.79 -1.12 48.22
N LEU A 100 6.44 -2.33 48.63
CA LEU A 100 5.93 -3.37 47.75
C LEU A 100 4.61 -2.96 47.07
N GLY A 101 3.71 -2.30 47.81
CA GLY A 101 2.48 -1.75 47.23
C GLY A 101 2.77 -0.76 46.12
N THR A 102 3.67 0.20 46.35
CA THR A 102 4.09 1.18 45.34
C THR A 102 4.80 0.55 44.14
N MET A 103 5.66 -0.45 44.38
CA MET A 103 6.35 -1.17 43.32
C MET A 103 5.38 -1.99 42.46
N GLN A 104 4.36 -2.61 43.09
CA GLN A 104 3.33 -3.35 42.37
C GLN A 104 2.50 -2.41 41.48
N THR A 105 2.10 -1.24 41.99
CA THR A 105 1.37 -0.26 41.18
C THR A 105 2.20 0.27 40.02
N GLU A 106 3.49 0.56 40.24
CA GLU A 106 4.40 0.98 39.17
C GLU A 106 4.63 -0.13 38.15
N PHE A 107 4.76 -1.38 38.59
CA PHE A 107 4.89 -2.52 37.71
C PHE A 107 3.65 -2.68 36.82
N ASP A 108 2.46 -2.58 37.39
CA ASP A 108 1.21 -2.70 36.64
C ASP A 108 1.04 -1.52 35.66
N ARG A 109 1.43 -0.31 36.06
CA ARG A 109 1.48 0.88 35.17
C ARG A 109 2.42 0.66 34.00
N VAL A 110 3.69 0.32 34.26
CA VAL A 110 4.72 0.11 33.24
C VAL A 110 4.36 -1.07 32.33
N ARG A 111 3.74 -2.12 32.87
CA ARG A 111 3.24 -3.26 32.09
C ARG A 111 2.12 -2.83 31.14
N SER A 112 1.16 -2.03 31.61
CA SER A 112 0.09 -1.48 30.79
C SER A 112 0.64 -0.56 29.69
N GLU A 113 1.57 0.33 30.04
CA GLU A 113 2.24 1.21 29.07
C GLU A 113 2.98 0.41 28.01
N ASN A 114 3.75 -0.60 28.39
CA ASN A 114 4.43 -1.48 27.44
C ASN A 114 3.46 -2.22 26.51
N ALA A 115 2.32 -2.68 27.03
CA ALA A 115 1.29 -3.31 26.19
C ALA A 115 0.73 -2.31 25.17
N SER A 116 0.40 -1.09 25.60
CA SER A 116 -0.10 -0.03 24.72
C SER A 116 0.93 0.43 23.68
N LEU A 117 2.22 0.49 24.06
CA LEU A 117 3.30 0.85 23.15
C LEU A 117 3.53 -0.22 22.10
N LYS A 118 3.44 -1.50 22.47
CA LYS A 118 3.50 -2.62 21.53
C LYS A 118 2.35 -2.58 20.52
N GLU A 119 1.13 -2.31 20.99
CA GLU A 119 -0.02 -2.15 20.11
C GLU A 119 0.15 -0.98 19.14
N ARG A 120 0.63 0.18 19.64
CA ARG A 120 0.94 1.34 18.78
C ARG A 120 2.05 1.07 17.77
N LEU A 121 3.06 0.29 18.13
CA LEU A 121 4.11 -0.11 17.19
C LEU A 121 3.56 -1.03 16.09
N ASP A 122 2.68 -1.96 16.45
CA ASP A 122 2.04 -2.84 15.48
C ASP A 122 1.16 -2.04 14.51
N THR A 123 0.34 -1.12 15.02
CA THR A 123 -0.50 -0.26 14.17
C THR A 123 0.31 0.70 13.30
N LEU A 124 1.40 1.28 13.81
CA LEU A 124 2.29 2.12 13.00
C LEU A 124 3.00 1.30 11.92
N THR A 125 3.35 0.05 12.22
CA THR A 125 4.00 -0.84 11.25
C THR A 125 3.03 -1.20 10.12
N THR A 126 1.78 -1.55 10.43
CA THR A 126 0.75 -1.83 9.41
C THR A 126 0.44 -0.60 8.57
N GLN A 127 0.24 0.57 9.20
CA GLN A 127 0.02 1.84 8.48
C GLN A 127 1.18 2.19 7.55
N LYS A 128 2.42 1.94 7.96
CA LYS A 128 3.59 2.17 7.12
C LYS A 128 3.58 1.27 5.89
N VAL A 129 3.31 -0.02 6.05
CA VAL A 129 3.24 -0.98 4.93
C VAL A 129 2.11 -0.61 3.96
N ASP A 130 0.95 -0.23 4.48
CA ASP A 130 -0.19 0.22 3.66
C ASP A 130 0.15 1.51 2.89
N ALA A 131 0.81 2.47 3.55
CA ALA A 131 1.24 3.72 2.93
C ALA A 131 2.31 3.48 1.84
N GLU A 132 3.30 2.63 2.09
CA GLU A 132 4.32 2.24 1.10
C GLU A 132 3.69 1.54 -0.11
N THR A 133 2.73 0.65 0.13
CA THR A 133 1.99 -0.04 -0.94
C THR A 133 1.18 0.94 -1.79
N SER A 134 0.43 1.84 -1.14
CA SER A 134 -0.37 2.87 -1.80
C SER A 134 0.51 3.82 -2.62
N PHE A 135 1.65 4.22 -2.07
CA PHE A 135 2.61 5.09 -2.76
C PHE A 135 3.20 4.41 -3.99
N SER A 136 3.59 3.13 -3.88
CA SER A 136 4.09 2.35 -5.01
C SER A 136 3.06 2.23 -6.14
N GLN A 137 1.79 1.93 -5.79
CA GLN A 137 0.69 1.88 -6.75
C GLN A 137 0.47 3.24 -7.43
N LEU A 138 0.39 4.32 -6.65
CA LEU A 138 0.16 5.66 -7.18
C LEU A 138 1.31 6.12 -8.08
N SER A 139 2.54 5.77 -7.75
CA SER A 139 3.72 6.05 -8.58
C SER A 139 3.67 5.28 -9.90
N SER A 140 3.30 3.99 -9.86
CA SER A 140 3.15 3.16 -11.05
C SER A 140 2.04 3.69 -11.97
N ASP A 141 0.89 4.04 -11.40
CA ASP A 141 -0.23 4.61 -12.14
C ASP A 141 0.11 5.97 -12.75
N ASN A 142 0.83 6.82 -12.03
CA ASN A 142 1.28 8.09 -12.57
C ASN A 142 2.23 7.89 -13.76
N HIS A 143 3.17 6.93 -13.66
CA HIS A 143 4.04 6.59 -14.77
C HIS A 143 3.28 6.05 -15.98
N ARG A 144 2.31 5.15 -15.75
CA ARG A 144 1.43 4.60 -16.79
C ARG A 144 0.60 5.69 -17.47
N LEU A 145 -0.05 6.55 -16.69
CA LEU A 145 -0.84 7.67 -17.22
C LEU A 145 0.04 8.67 -18.00
N ALA A 146 1.26 8.92 -17.55
CA ALA A 146 2.20 9.77 -18.29
C ALA A 146 2.58 9.14 -19.64
N GLN A 147 2.81 7.83 -19.70
CA GLN A 147 3.07 7.10 -20.96
C GLN A 147 1.85 7.07 -21.89
N GLU A 148 0.65 6.84 -21.34
CA GLU A 148 -0.62 6.88 -22.09
C GLU A 148 -0.83 8.27 -22.71
N LEU A 149 -0.64 9.35 -21.93
CA LEU A 149 -0.72 10.72 -22.43
C LEU A 149 0.31 11.01 -23.51
N ALA A 150 1.55 10.54 -23.37
CA ALA A 150 2.58 10.70 -24.40
C ALA A 150 2.19 9.97 -25.70
N THR A 151 1.62 8.78 -25.57
CA THR A 151 1.15 7.97 -26.71
C THR A 151 -0.02 8.65 -27.41
N ILE A 152 -1.02 9.12 -26.67
CA ILE A 152 -2.16 9.85 -27.22
C ILE A 152 -1.71 11.11 -27.97
N ARG A 153 -0.78 11.89 -27.39
CA ARG A 153 -0.23 13.09 -28.04
C ARG A 153 0.48 12.74 -29.35
N ARG A 154 1.27 11.66 -29.38
CA ARG A 154 1.96 11.20 -30.60
C ARG A 154 0.96 10.74 -31.67
N THR A 155 -0.05 9.96 -31.29
CA THR A 155 -1.08 9.47 -32.22
C THR A 155 -1.92 10.62 -32.78
N ALA A 156 -2.28 11.59 -31.94
CA ALA A 156 -2.99 12.79 -32.38
C ALA A 156 -2.16 13.62 -33.37
N ALA A 157 -0.84 13.78 -33.13
CA ALA A 157 0.05 14.45 -34.07
C ALA A 157 0.14 13.71 -35.42
N ASN A 158 0.22 12.37 -35.40
CA ASN A 158 0.23 11.56 -36.62
C ASN A 158 -1.10 11.68 -37.40
N ALA A 159 -2.24 11.71 -36.72
CA ALA A 159 -3.54 11.87 -37.37
C ALA A 159 -3.63 13.22 -38.13
N ILE A 160 -3.10 14.30 -37.54
CA ILE A 160 -3.03 15.61 -38.21
C ILE A 160 -2.12 15.54 -39.44
N ALA A 161 -0.96 14.88 -39.33
CA ALA A 161 -0.05 14.71 -40.47
C ALA A 161 -0.68 13.89 -41.62
N ILE A 162 -1.44 12.84 -41.30
CA ILE A 162 -2.15 12.03 -42.29
C ILE A 162 -3.26 12.84 -42.98
N ASP A 163 -4.01 13.67 -42.23
CA ASP A 163 -5.02 14.56 -42.81
C ASP A 163 -4.40 15.55 -43.80
N GLN A 164 -3.24 16.13 -43.46
CA GLN A 164 -2.49 17.00 -44.37
C GLN A 164 -2.00 16.26 -45.63
N GLN A 165 -1.49 15.03 -45.47
CA GLN A 165 -1.08 14.21 -46.61
C GLN A 165 -2.26 13.85 -47.52
N ASN A 166 -3.42 13.51 -46.96
CA ASN A 166 -4.63 13.25 -47.75
C ASN A 166 -5.07 14.48 -48.54
N LYS A 167 -4.99 15.68 -47.97
CA LYS A 167 -5.27 16.94 -48.67
C LYS A 167 -4.29 17.19 -49.82
N ASP A 168 -2.98 17.02 -49.58
CA ASP A 168 -1.95 17.17 -50.62
C ASP A 168 -2.15 16.13 -51.75
N LEU A 169 -2.45 14.88 -51.40
CA LEU A 169 -2.73 13.82 -52.37
C LEU A 169 -4.00 14.11 -53.18
N GLN A 170 -5.07 14.60 -52.55
CA GLN A 170 -6.28 15.00 -53.26
C GLN A 170 -6.00 16.15 -54.24
N GLU A 171 -5.21 17.14 -53.83
CA GLU A 171 -4.80 18.25 -54.71
C GLU A 171 -3.96 17.75 -55.89
N ARG A 172 -3.02 16.83 -55.65
CA ARG A 172 -2.24 16.18 -56.70
C ARG A 172 -3.11 15.38 -57.67
N VAL A 173 -4.09 14.63 -57.17
CA VAL A 173 -5.04 13.88 -58.02
C VAL A 173 -5.79 14.84 -58.93
N VAL A 174 -6.34 15.92 -58.38
CA VAL A 174 -7.06 16.94 -59.17
C VAL A 174 -6.15 17.59 -60.21
N ASN A 175 -4.90 17.91 -59.86
CA ASN A 175 -3.94 18.51 -60.79
C ASN A 175 -3.54 17.53 -61.91
N LEU A 176 -3.27 16.27 -61.58
CA LEU A 176 -2.96 15.23 -62.56
C LEU A 176 -4.15 14.95 -63.49
N GLU A 177 -5.38 14.96 -62.97
CA GLU A 177 -6.60 14.83 -63.80
C GLU A 177 -6.74 15.98 -64.79
N ARG A 178 -6.49 17.22 -64.36
CA ARG A 178 -6.49 18.39 -65.24
C ARG A 178 -5.39 18.29 -66.30
N GLU A 179 -4.18 17.89 -65.91
CA GLU A 179 -3.06 17.73 -66.84
C GLU A 179 -3.34 16.64 -67.87
N LEU A 180 -3.93 15.52 -67.46
CA LEU A 180 -4.37 14.45 -68.36
C LEU A 180 -5.43 14.96 -69.34
N GLN A 181 -6.44 15.71 -68.87
CA GLN A 181 -7.45 16.33 -69.74
C GLN A 181 -6.83 17.28 -70.76
N ILE A 182 -5.88 18.13 -70.35
CA ILE A 182 -5.17 19.03 -71.24
C ILE A 182 -4.38 18.25 -72.30
N VAL A 183 -3.55 17.29 -71.88
CA VAL A 183 -2.74 16.47 -72.80
C VAL A 183 -3.62 15.67 -73.77
N GLN A 184 -4.75 15.13 -73.29
CA GLN A 184 -5.68 14.39 -74.12
C GLN A 184 -6.39 15.31 -75.13
N GLN A 185 -6.76 16.52 -74.71
CA GLN A 185 -7.33 17.54 -75.59
C GLN A 185 -6.30 18.03 -76.63
N GLU A 186 -5.05 18.25 -76.24
CA GLU A 186 -3.96 18.57 -77.15
C GLU A 186 -3.75 17.46 -78.17
N ASN A 187 -3.72 16.20 -77.73
CA ASN A 187 -3.57 15.04 -78.61
C ASN A 187 -4.75 14.94 -79.60
N GLN A 188 -5.99 15.08 -79.15
CA GLN A 188 -7.17 15.15 -80.03
C GLN A 188 -7.07 16.30 -81.04
N SER A 189 -6.64 17.49 -80.59
CA SER A 189 -6.49 18.65 -81.47
C SER A 189 -5.37 18.46 -82.51
N LEU A 190 -4.27 17.80 -82.14
CA LEU A 190 -3.18 17.44 -83.04
C LEU A 190 -3.63 16.37 -84.04
N ALA A 191 -4.41 15.37 -83.58
CA ALA A 191 -5.01 14.36 -84.43
C ALA A 191 -5.97 14.99 -85.46
N ASP A 192 -6.85 15.92 -85.04
CA ASP A 192 -7.76 16.64 -85.92
C ASP A 192 -7.02 17.52 -86.94
N ARG A 193 -5.96 18.22 -86.52
CA ARG A 193 -5.09 18.97 -87.44
C ARG A 193 -4.41 18.05 -88.44
N SER A 194 -3.79 16.96 -87.98
CA SER A 194 -3.17 15.95 -88.84
C SER A 194 -4.17 15.39 -89.85
N ASN A 195 -5.38 15.04 -89.41
CA ASN A 195 -6.41 14.49 -90.30
C ASN A 195 -6.87 15.51 -91.35
N ARG A 196 -6.96 16.81 -91.00
CA ARG A 196 -7.21 17.89 -91.96
C ARG A 196 -6.06 18.06 -92.96
N ASP A 197 -4.82 17.96 -92.52
CA ASP A 197 -3.65 18.06 -93.41
C ASP A 197 -3.58 16.88 -94.38
N TRP A 198 -3.80 15.65 -93.90
CA TRP A 198 -3.91 14.45 -94.74
C TRP A 198 -5.12 14.51 -95.68
N PHE A 199 -6.24 15.10 -95.27
CA PHE A 199 -7.40 15.31 -96.14
C PHE A 199 -7.10 16.34 -97.25
N LEU A 200 -6.41 17.44 -96.92
CA LEU A 200 -5.97 18.43 -97.92
C LEU A 200 -4.97 17.84 -98.91
N LEU A 201 -4.01 17.04 -98.45
CA LEU A 201 -3.07 16.30 -99.29
C LEU A 201 -3.80 15.28 -100.17
N GLY A 202 -4.73 14.51 -99.61
CA GLY A 202 -5.57 13.56 -100.34
C GLY A 202 -6.42 14.25 -101.41
N ALA A 203 -7.06 15.38 -101.08
CA ALA A 203 -7.83 16.19 -102.03
C ALA A 203 -6.94 16.75 -103.16
N GLY A 204 -5.73 17.22 -102.84
CA GLY A 204 -4.75 17.66 -103.83
C GLY A 204 -4.36 16.54 -104.80
N VAL A 205 -4.04 15.36 -104.27
CA VAL A 205 -3.69 14.18 -105.09
C VAL A 205 -4.86 13.74 -105.97
N LEU A 206 -6.10 13.78 -105.47
CA LEU A 206 -7.30 13.44 -106.24
C LEU A 206 -7.51 14.41 -107.41
N VAL A 207 -7.38 15.72 -107.17
CA VAL A 207 -7.47 16.75 -108.21
C VAL A 207 -6.38 16.58 -109.27
N SER A 208 -5.12 16.35 -108.85
CA SER A 208 -4.02 16.08 -109.79
C SER A 208 -4.23 14.80 -110.59
N GLY A 209 -4.72 13.72 -109.97
CA GLY A 209 -5.03 12.46 -110.65
C GLY A 209 -6.14 12.61 -111.69
N VAL A 210 -7.19 13.38 -111.39
CA VAL A 210 -8.28 13.69 -112.33
C VAL A 210 -7.76 14.54 -113.51
N LEU A 211 -6.96 15.57 -113.24
CA LEU A 211 -6.32 16.40 -114.28
C LEU A 211 -5.46 15.55 -115.23
N VAL A 212 -4.57 14.73 -114.67
CA VAL A 212 -3.67 13.85 -115.42
C VAL A 212 -4.48 12.79 -116.20
N GLY A 213 -5.48 12.17 -115.59
CA GLY A 213 -6.37 11.18 -116.21
C GLY A 213 -7.24 11.76 -117.34
N LEU A 214 -7.56 13.06 -117.30
CA LEU A 214 -8.28 13.75 -118.38
C LEU A 214 -7.33 14.20 -119.52
N ILE A 215 -6.09 14.54 -119.18
CA ILE A 215 -5.08 15.05 -120.13
C ILE A 215 -4.41 13.91 -120.92
N LEU A 216 -4.07 12.78 -120.27
CA LEU A 216 -3.44 11.62 -120.90
C LEU A 216 -4.19 11.03 -122.12
N PRO A 217 -5.52 10.86 -122.12
CA PRO A 217 -6.23 10.34 -123.29
C PRO A 217 -6.22 11.31 -124.48
N ARG A 218 -5.81 12.57 -124.29
CA ARG A 218 -5.73 13.58 -125.35
C ARG A 218 -4.34 13.70 -126.00
N LEU A 219 -3.31 13.12 -125.40
CA LEU A 219 -1.98 12.99 -125.97
C LEU A 219 -1.88 11.69 -126.78
N ARG A 220 -2.42 11.74 -128.00
CA ARG A 220 -2.20 10.71 -129.02
C ARG A 220 -0.68 10.59 -129.28
N VAL A 221 -0.09 9.49 -128.81
CA VAL A 221 1.25 9.06 -129.25
C VAL A 221 1.14 8.68 -130.73
N GLN A 222 1.52 9.62 -131.60
CA GLN A 222 1.71 9.34 -133.02
C GLN A 222 2.92 8.41 -133.17
N ARG A 223 2.66 7.13 -133.48
CA ARG A 223 3.67 6.26 -134.09
C ARG A 223 4.10 6.90 -135.42
N ARG A 224 5.38 7.24 -135.55
CA ARG A 224 6.00 7.43 -136.86
C ARG A 224 6.55 6.08 -137.33
N SER A 225 5.86 5.49 -138.29
CA SER A 225 6.47 4.56 -139.24
C SER A 225 7.19 5.37 -140.31
N ARG A 226 8.48 5.08 -140.53
CA ARG A 226 9.06 5.06 -141.87
C ARG A 226 10.21 4.07 -141.90
N TRP A 227 10.02 3.07 -142.73
CA TRP A 227 11.03 2.16 -143.27
C TRP A 227 11.99 2.92 -144.20
N GLY A 228 13.23 2.41 -144.34
CA GLY A 228 13.98 2.44 -145.61
C GLY A 228 15.43 2.94 -145.58
N GLU A 229 16.37 2.01 -145.87
CA GLU A 229 17.74 2.12 -146.44
C GLU A 229 18.86 2.65 -145.50
N LEU A 230 20.00 1.97 -145.30
CA LEU A 230 20.80 1.01 -146.10
C LEU A 230 21.25 -0.22 -145.29
#